data_AF-L0D7V1-F1
#
_entry.id   AF-L0D7V1-F1
#
_cell.length_a   1.000
_cell.length_b   1.000
_cell.length_c   1.000
_cell.angle_alpha   90.00
_cell.angle_beta   90.00
_cell.angle_gamma   90.00
#
_symmetry.space_group_name_H-M   'P 1'
#
loop_
_entity.id
_entity.type
_entity.pdbx_description
1 polymer ?
#
loop_
_entity_poly.entity_id
_entity_poly.type
_entity_poly.pdbx_seq_one_letter_code
_entity_poly.pdbx_strand_id
1 'polypeptide(L)'
;MITKQVSFFAISLSLGLGLTLAFAAKPRKKVGRPQTTQRASVLAGRPMRLADRNPDKPTREQLVKKATLAFQNKPFEGISIQPNLKATGDDLEVQRTIATLLNKADASPPSRLDHFAWLKRPELRQTGWRGLIQSVTPTSGGWYVKVAIRPNLDHMGAMRRIVTSDCFFETYFFDGQNIRYVAGESPPSSAQALMMD
;
A
#
# COMPACT_ATOMS: atom_id res chain seq x y z
N MET A 1 32.76 35.55 25.15
CA MET A 1 31.46 36.15 24.75
C MET A 1 31.34 35.99 23.25
N ILE A 2 30.43 35.12 22.78
CA ILE A 2 30.26 34.82 21.36
C ILE A 2 28.86 35.24 20.95
N THR A 3 28.79 36.26 20.10
CA THR A 3 27.57 36.92 19.63
C THR A 3 26.92 36.05 18.55
N LYS A 4 25.70 35.54 18.80
CA LYS A 4 24.91 34.80 17.80
C LYS A 4 24.14 35.80 16.93
N GLN A 5 24.45 35.80 15.63
CA GLN A 5 23.74 36.54 14.60
C GLN A 5 22.53 35.71 14.15
N VAL A 6 21.32 36.29 14.25
CA VAL A 6 20.06 35.66 13.81
C VAL A 6 19.62 36.38 12.55
N SER A 7 19.68 35.69 11.41
CA SER A 7 19.18 36.20 10.13
C SER A 7 17.76 35.70 9.88
N PHE A 8 16.82 36.64 9.82
CA PHE A 8 15.44 36.42 9.41
C PHE A 8 15.37 36.34 7.87
N PHE A 9 14.89 35.23 7.33
CA PHE A 9 14.54 35.11 5.92
C PHE A 9 13.03 35.37 5.74
N ALA A 10 12.72 36.38 4.93
CA ALA A 10 11.37 36.72 4.51
C ALA A 10 10.84 35.71 3.48
N ILE A 11 9.62 35.21 3.70
CA ILE A 11 8.92 34.32 2.77
C ILE A 11 8.01 35.18 1.88
N SER A 12 8.33 35.26 0.59
CA SER A 12 7.47 35.86 -0.43
C SER A 12 6.33 34.91 -0.80
N LEU A 13 5.10 35.38 -0.61
CA LEU A 13 3.86 34.74 -1.04
C LEU A 13 3.57 35.13 -2.50
N SER A 14 3.62 34.16 -3.42
CA SER A 14 3.19 34.37 -4.81
C SER A 14 1.81 33.74 -5.03
N LEU A 15 0.79 34.59 -5.22
CA LEU A 15 -0.54 34.20 -5.69
C LEU A 15 -0.46 33.79 -7.17
N GLY A 16 -0.73 32.52 -7.48
CA GLY A 16 -0.86 32.00 -8.83
C GLY A 16 -2.32 31.79 -9.22
N LEU A 17 -2.77 32.56 -10.22
CA LEU A 17 -4.09 32.52 -10.87
C LEU A 17 -4.51 31.11 -11.31
N GLY A 18 -5.77 30.78 -11.07
CA GLY A 18 -6.44 29.57 -11.53
C GLY A 18 -6.73 29.58 -13.03
N LEU A 19 -6.40 28.48 -13.70
CA LEU A 19 -6.78 28.18 -15.08
C LEU A 19 -7.79 27.02 -15.06
N THR A 20 -9.08 27.32 -15.23
CA THR A 20 -10.14 26.32 -15.36
C THR A 20 -10.18 25.78 -16.80
N LEU A 21 -9.70 24.55 -16.99
CA LEU A 21 -9.86 23.79 -18.24
C LEU A 21 -11.20 23.05 -18.23
N ALA A 22 -12.12 23.48 -19.10
CA ALA A 22 -13.39 22.80 -19.36
C ALA A 22 -13.16 21.54 -20.22
N PHE A 23 -13.43 20.36 -19.66
CA PHE A 23 -13.43 19.10 -20.42
C PHE A 23 -14.79 18.88 -21.09
N ALA A 24 -14.79 18.92 -22.43
CA ALA A 24 -15.93 18.56 -23.26
C ALA A 24 -16.20 17.04 -23.18
N ALA A 25 -17.34 16.67 -22.59
CA ALA A 25 -17.79 15.28 -22.50
C ALA A 25 -18.28 14.77 -23.87
N LYS A 26 -17.65 13.70 -24.37
CA LYS A 26 -18.00 13.05 -25.65
C LYS A 26 -19.23 12.14 -25.45
N PRO A 27 -20.25 12.20 -26.31
CA PRO A 27 -21.46 11.38 -26.16
C PRO A 27 -21.18 9.89 -26.41
N ARG A 28 -21.52 9.03 -25.44
CA ARG A 28 -21.48 7.56 -25.57
C ARG A 28 -22.61 7.08 -26.49
N LYS A 29 -22.25 6.54 -27.66
CA LYS A 29 -23.15 5.75 -28.53
C LYS A 29 -23.65 4.52 -27.75
N LYS A 30 -24.96 4.45 -27.51
CA LYS A 30 -25.64 3.24 -27.02
C LYS A 30 -25.67 2.20 -28.15
N VAL A 31 -24.83 1.18 -28.03
CA VAL A 31 -24.89 0.00 -28.90
C VAL A 31 -26.05 -0.87 -28.42
N GLY A 32 -27.05 -1.03 -29.28
CA GLY A 32 -28.24 -1.85 -29.04
C GLY A 32 -27.87 -3.31 -28.76
N ARG A 33 -28.44 -3.86 -27.68
CA ARG A 33 -28.30 -5.26 -27.29
C ARG A 33 -29.23 -6.08 -28.19
N PRO A 34 -28.75 -7.04 -29.00
CA PRO A 34 -29.64 -7.91 -29.75
C PRO A 34 -30.45 -8.76 -28.78
N GLN A 35 -31.79 -8.72 -28.95
CA GLN A 35 -32.72 -9.59 -28.24
C GLN A 35 -32.43 -11.04 -28.64
N THR A 36 -31.93 -11.83 -27.68
CA THR A 36 -31.79 -13.26 -27.85
C THR A 36 -33.17 -13.89 -27.87
N THR A 37 -33.56 -14.38 -29.04
CA THR A 37 -34.77 -15.16 -29.30
C THR A 37 -34.84 -16.34 -28.33
N GLN A 38 -35.89 -16.36 -27.51
CA GLN A 38 -36.27 -17.51 -26.69
C GLN A 38 -36.58 -18.69 -27.60
N ARG A 39 -35.64 -19.63 -27.73
CA ARG A 39 -35.92 -20.97 -28.25
C ARG A 39 -36.57 -21.79 -27.14
N ALA A 40 -37.87 -22.03 -27.27
CA ALA A 40 -38.60 -23.05 -26.54
C ALA A 40 -37.92 -24.41 -26.77
N SER A 41 -37.22 -24.90 -25.74
CA SER A 41 -36.63 -26.23 -25.76
C SER A 41 -37.60 -27.21 -25.10
N VAL A 42 -38.23 -27.98 -25.97
CA VAL A 42 -38.80 -29.31 -25.79
C VAL A 42 -38.42 -29.99 -24.46
N LEU A 43 -39.44 -30.25 -23.65
CA LEU A 43 -39.45 -31.21 -22.55
C LEU A 43 -39.23 -32.62 -23.13
N ALA A 44 -37.98 -33.04 -23.28
CA ALA A 44 -37.62 -34.45 -23.45
C ALA A 44 -36.72 -34.83 -22.27
N GLY A 45 -37.17 -35.79 -21.47
CA GLY A 45 -36.52 -36.23 -20.23
C GLY A 45 -35.04 -36.50 -20.44
N ARG A 46 -34.20 -35.59 -19.94
CA ARG A 46 -32.78 -35.89 -19.79
C ARG A 46 -32.68 -36.91 -18.67
N PRO A 47 -32.14 -38.12 -18.91
CA PRO A 47 -31.80 -39.01 -17.82
C PRO A 47 -30.91 -38.21 -16.87
N MET A 48 -31.29 -38.22 -15.61
CA MET A 48 -30.54 -37.60 -14.52
C MET A 48 -29.18 -38.29 -14.52
N ARG A 49 -28.21 -37.74 -15.27
CA ARG A 49 -26.81 -38.15 -15.19
C ARG A 49 -26.47 -37.94 -13.73
N LEU A 50 -26.37 -39.05 -12.99
CA LEU A 50 -25.60 -39.12 -11.75
C LEU A 50 -24.22 -38.60 -12.14
N ALA A 51 -24.06 -37.29 -11.99
CA ALA A 51 -22.85 -36.60 -12.33
C ALA A 51 -21.76 -37.31 -11.56
N ASP A 52 -20.74 -37.80 -12.28
CA ASP A 52 -19.52 -38.35 -11.75
C ASP A 52 -19.04 -37.46 -10.60
N ARG A 53 -19.40 -37.85 -9.37
CA ARG A 53 -18.76 -37.35 -8.16
C ARG A 53 -17.38 -37.97 -8.25
N ASN A 54 -16.48 -37.27 -8.93
CA ASN A 54 -15.07 -37.59 -8.89
C ASN A 54 -14.68 -37.55 -7.40
N PRO A 55 -14.43 -38.72 -6.77
CA PRO A 55 -14.16 -38.81 -5.34
C PRO A 55 -12.87 -38.07 -4.96
N ASP A 56 -12.05 -37.72 -5.96
CA ASP A 56 -10.79 -37.00 -5.77
C ASP A 56 -10.97 -35.48 -5.68
N LYS A 57 -12.19 -34.95 -5.91
CA LYS A 57 -12.43 -33.51 -5.73
C LYS A 57 -12.46 -33.18 -4.23
N PRO A 58 -11.60 -32.27 -3.75
CA PRO A 58 -11.58 -31.91 -2.35
C PRO A 58 -12.91 -31.29 -1.93
N THR A 59 -13.37 -31.67 -0.74
CA THR A 59 -14.60 -31.10 -0.19
C THR A 59 -14.40 -29.62 0.14
N ARG A 60 -15.50 -28.86 0.25
CA ARG A 60 -15.44 -27.45 0.66
C ARG A 60 -14.72 -27.28 2.00
N GLU A 61 -14.93 -28.18 2.95
CA GLU A 61 -14.25 -28.18 4.25
C GLU A 61 -12.74 -28.39 4.12
N GLN A 62 -12.30 -29.32 3.26
CA GLN A 62 -10.87 -29.54 2.98
C GLN A 62 -10.23 -28.32 2.32
N LEU A 63 -10.94 -27.67 1.40
CA LEU A 63 -10.48 -26.43 0.77
C LEU A 63 -10.35 -25.29 1.79
N VAL A 64 -11.32 -25.14 2.69
CA VAL A 64 -11.26 -24.14 3.77
C VAL A 64 -10.11 -24.45 4.72
N LYS A 65 -9.97 -25.70 5.19
CA LYS A 65 -8.88 -26.11 6.07
C LYS A 65 -7.51 -25.87 5.45
N LYS A 66 -7.34 -26.20 4.17
CA LYS A 66 -6.10 -25.94 3.42
C LYS A 66 -5.84 -24.44 3.28
N ALA A 67 -6.86 -23.64 2.98
CA ALA A 67 -6.73 -22.19 2.88
C ALA A 67 -6.38 -21.55 4.22
N THR A 68 -7.02 -21.98 5.32
CA THR A 68 -6.69 -21.52 6.68
C THR A 68 -5.27 -21.90 7.06
N LEU A 69 -4.82 -23.12 6.76
CA LEU A 69 -3.46 -23.56 7.07
C LEU A 69 -2.42 -22.79 6.23
N ALA A 70 -2.68 -22.56 4.94
CA ALA A 70 -1.83 -21.71 4.11
C ALA A 70 -1.79 -20.27 4.64
N PHE A 71 -2.94 -19.74 5.06
CA PHE A 71 -3.04 -18.43 5.69
C PHE A 71 -2.29 -18.35 7.01
N GLN A 72 -2.22 -19.41 7.81
CA GLN A 72 -1.49 -19.46 9.08
C GLN A 72 0.02 -19.67 8.88
N ASN A 73 0.44 -20.32 7.80
CA ASN A 73 1.83 -20.71 7.57
C ASN A 73 2.60 -19.80 6.61
N LYS A 74 1.95 -18.80 6.01
CA LYS A 74 2.65 -17.83 5.13
C LYS A 74 3.80 -17.14 5.89
N PRO A 75 5.04 -17.12 5.39
CA PRO A 75 6.17 -16.52 6.10
C PRO A 75 6.06 -15.00 6.16
N PHE A 76 6.77 -14.39 7.10
CA PHE A 76 6.98 -12.96 7.12
C PHE A 76 7.97 -12.57 6.02
N GLU A 77 7.58 -11.66 5.14
CA GLU A 77 8.29 -11.27 3.91
C GLU A 77 9.29 -10.12 4.13
N GLY A 78 9.45 -9.61 5.36
CA GLY A 78 10.30 -8.46 5.64
C GLY A 78 9.69 -7.15 5.14
N ILE A 79 10.55 -6.20 4.79
CA ILE A 79 10.18 -4.90 4.20
C ILE A 79 10.40 -4.85 2.69
N SER A 80 9.44 -4.25 1.99
CA SER A 80 9.51 -3.96 0.55
C SER A 80 9.26 -2.48 0.28
N ILE A 81 10.36 -1.73 0.12
CA ILE A 81 10.41 -0.33 -0.25
C ILE A 81 10.47 -0.20 -1.77
N GLN A 82 9.66 0.71 -2.30
CA GLN A 82 9.64 1.06 -3.72
C GLN A 82 9.95 2.56 -3.92
N PRO A 83 10.63 2.93 -5.03
CA PRO A 83 10.76 4.32 -5.45
C PRO A 83 9.40 4.98 -5.67
N ASN A 84 9.37 6.32 -5.60
CA ASN A 84 8.21 7.09 -5.99
C ASN A 84 7.86 6.82 -7.46
N LEU A 85 6.59 6.56 -7.76
CA LEU A 85 6.12 6.29 -9.12
C LEU A 85 6.32 7.48 -10.08
N LYS A 86 6.52 8.68 -9.53
CA LYS A 86 6.77 9.91 -10.29
C LYS A 86 8.25 10.24 -10.46
N ALA A 87 9.15 9.51 -9.81
CA ALA A 87 10.59 9.72 -9.93
C ALA A 87 11.07 9.32 -11.34
N THR A 88 11.94 10.13 -11.93
CA THR A 88 12.52 9.90 -13.26
C THR A 88 13.98 10.32 -13.30
N GLY A 89 14.76 9.78 -14.25
CA GLY A 89 16.17 10.14 -14.43
C GLY A 89 17.01 9.82 -13.19
N ASP A 90 17.93 10.72 -12.84
CA ASP A 90 18.87 10.53 -11.73
C ASP A 90 18.17 10.37 -10.37
N ASP A 91 17.04 11.06 -10.14
CA ASP A 91 16.26 10.92 -8.91
C ASP A 91 15.73 9.48 -8.74
N LEU A 92 15.31 8.83 -9.83
CA LEU A 92 14.85 7.44 -9.78
C LEU A 92 16.00 6.48 -9.44
N GLU A 93 17.20 6.70 -9.98
CA GLU A 93 18.37 5.86 -9.69
C GLU A 93 18.82 5.99 -8.23
N VAL A 94 18.82 7.22 -7.69
CA VAL A 94 19.07 7.47 -6.26
C VAL A 94 18.03 6.74 -5.41
N GLN A 95 16.74 6.86 -5.74
CA GLN A 95 15.67 6.18 -5.00
C GLN A 95 15.73 4.66 -5.10
N ARG A 96 16.13 4.08 -6.25
CA ARG A 96 16.36 2.63 -6.40
C ARG A 96 17.48 2.14 -5.49
N THR A 97 18.57 2.91 -5.41
CA THR A 97 19.71 2.60 -4.54
C THR A 97 19.29 2.61 -3.07
N ILE A 98 18.60 3.67 -2.64
CA ILE A 98 18.05 3.79 -1.28
C ILE A 98 17.08 2.64 -0.96
N ALA A 99 16.14 2.34 -1.86
CA ALA A 99 15.18 1.27 -1.68
C ALA A 99 15.87 -0.09 -1.51
N THR A 100 16.91 -0.36 -2.30
CA THR A 100 17.71 -1.59 -2.20
C THR A 100 18.41 -1.71 -0.84
N LEU A 101 19.01 -0.62 -0.36
CA LEU A 101 19.66 -0.59 0.96
C LEU A 101 18.67 -0.83 2.11
N LEU A 102 17.50 -0.18 2.07
CA LEU A 102 16.46 -0.36 3.09
C LEU A 102 15.88 -1.78 3.08
N ASN A 103 15.62 -2.35 1.90
CA ASN A 103 15.13 -3.73 1.76
C ASN A 103 16.13 -4.74 2.32
N LYS A 104 17.43 -4.50 2.12
CA LYS A 104 18.48 -5.37 2.65
C LYS A 104 18.64 -5.23 4.17
N ALA A 105 18.49 -4.03 4.71
CA ALA A 105 18.62 -3.77 6.15
C ALA A 105 17.45 -4.36 6.96
N ASP A 106 16.27 -4.48 6.36
CA ASP A 106 15.01 -4.93 6.99
C ASP A 106 14.74 -4.26 8.36
N ALA A 107 15.08 -2.98 8.45
CA ALA A 107 15.00 -2.24 9.71
C ALA A 107 13.53 -2.13 10.17
N SER A 108 13.29 -2.47 11.44
CA SER A 108 12.00 -2.28 12.12
C SER A 108 12.15 -1.38 13.34
N PRO A 109 12.09 -0.05 13.16
CA PRO A 109 12.17 0.90 14.26
C PRO A 109 11.05 0.65 15.29
N PRO A 110 11.34 0.74 16.60
CA PRO A 110 10.32 0.53 17.65
C PRO A 110 9.08 1.42 17.49
N SER A 111 9.28 2.68 17.09
CA SER A 111 8.19 3.65 16.85
C SER A 111 7.19 3.19 15.79
N ARG A 112 7.64 2.46 14.76
CA ARG A 112 6.73 1.85 13.77
C ARG A 112 5.87 0.76 14.40
N LEU A 113 6.48 -0.08 15.23
CA LEU A 113 5.78 -1.17 15.91
C LEU A 113 4.74 -0.63 16.89
N ASP A 114 5.05 0.47 17.57
CA ASP A 114 4.12 1.15 18.48
C ASP A 114 2.94 1.77 17.73
N HIS A 115 3.19 2.47 16.61
CA HIS A 115 2.12 3.02 15.74
C HIS A 115 1.16 1.91 15.27
N PHE A 116 1.70 0.77 14.88
CA PHE A 116 0.93 -0.37 14.40
C PHE A 116 0.62 -1.42 15.49
N ALA A 117 0.64 -1.06 16.78
CA ALA A 117 0.39 -2.00 17.87
C ALA A 117 -1.00 -2.67 17.78
N TRP A 118 -1.96 -2.03 17.10
CA TRP A 118 -3.29 -2.58 16.82
C TRP A 118 -3.28 -3.80 15.87
N LEU A 119 -2.17 -4.08 15.18
CA LEU A 119 -2.00 -5.28 14.36
C LEU A 119 -1.90 -6.58 15.19
N LYS A 120 -1.80 -6.48 16.51
CA LYS A 120 -1.80 -7.66 17.42
C LYS A 120 -3.17 -8.35 17.53
N ARG A 121 -4.19 -7.87 16.81
CA ARG A 121 -5.54 -8.46 16.76
C ARG A 121 -5.53 -9.81 16.01
N PRO A 122 -6.20 -10.85 16.52
CA PRO A 122 -6.11 -12.21 15.96
C PRO A 122 -6.71 -12.34 14.55
N GLU A 123 -7.57 -11.40 14.14
CA GLU A 123 -8.17 -11.38 12.79
C GLU A 123 -7.22 -10.79 11.73
N LEU A 124 -6.12 -10.18 12.14
CA LEU A 124 -5.14 -9.54 11.27
C LEU A 124 -3.85 -10.33 11.28
N ARG A 125 -3.39 -10.71 10.08
CA ARG A 125 -2.08 -11.32 9.93
C ARG A 125 -1.19 -10.41 9.12
N GLN A 126 -0.18 -9.88 9.80
CA GLN A 126 0.88 -9.15 9.14
C GLN A 126 1.83 -10.13 8.45
N THR A 127 2.00 -9.97 7.13
CA THR A 127 2.93 -10.78 6.33
C THR A 127 4.17 -10.01 5.94
N GLY A 128 4.29 -8.73 6.28
CA GLY A 128 5.47 -7.92 5.98
C GLY A 128 5.17 -6.43 6.10
N TRP A 129 6.07 -5.63 5.52
CA TRP A 129 5.94 -4.19 5.40
C TRP A 129 6.07 -3.78 3.94
N ARG A 130 5.34 -2.75 3.53
CA ARG A 130 5.50 -2.09 2.25
C ARG A 130 5.79 -0.62 2.47
N GLY A 131 6.78 -0.10 1.77
CA GLY A 131 7.11 1.32 1.80
C GLY A 131 7.11 1.94 0.42
N LEU A 132 6.81 3.23 0.38
CA LEU A 132 6.93 4.07 -0.81
C LEU A 132 7.72 5.33 -0.44
N ILE A 133 8.82 5.57 -1.15
CA ILE A 133 9.59 6.80 -0.98
C ILE A 133 8.70 7.98 -1.39
N GLN A 134 8.49 8.91 -0.47
CA GLN A 134 7.66 10.10 -0.69
C GLN A 134 8.49 11.26 -1.22
N SER A 135 9.65 11.51 -0.60
CA SER A 135 10.54 12.59 -0.97
C SER A 135 12.00 12.24 -0.67
N VAL A 136 12.89 12.77 -1.52
CA VAL A 136 14.33 12.78 -1.32
C VAL A 136 14.79 14.23 -1.37
N THR A 137 15.39 14.71 -0.28
CA THR A 137 15.82 16.10 -0.14
C THR A 137 17.34 16.15 0.01
N PRO A 138 18.07 16.75 -0.95
CA PRO A 138 19.51 16.87 -0.87
C PRO A 138 19.94 17.80 0.28
N THR A 139 21.10 17.52 0.84
CA THR A 139 21.73 18.26 1.95
C THR A 139 23.24 18.37 1.66
N SER A 140 23.98 19.13 2.46
CA SER A 140 25.43 19.30 2.31
C SER A 140 26.26 18.00 2.44
N GLY A 141 25.69 16.90 2.93
CA GLY A 141 26.42 15.64 3.13
C GLY A 141 25.67 14.38 2.67
N GLY A 142 24.61 14.53 1.86
CA GLY A 142 23.79 13.39 1.45
C GLY A 142 22.34 13.79 1.24
N TRP A 143 21.42 12.88 1.54
CA TRP A 143 19.99 13.06 1.32
C TRP A 143 19.17 12.67 2.53
N TYR A 144 18.17 13.48 2.87
CA TYR A 144 17.07 13.05 3.71
C TYR A 144 16.01 12.35 2.86
N VAL A 145 15.60 11.17 3.29
CA VAL A 145 14.64 10.33 2.59
C VAL A 145 13.43 10.14 3.49
N LYS A 146 12.26 10.54 3.02
CA LYS A 146 10.99 10.28 3.71
C LYS A 146 10.29 9.10 3.04
N VAL A 147 9.94 8.10 3.83
CA VAL A 147 9.31 6.85 3.36
C VAL A 147 7.98 6.67 4.08
N ALA A 148 6.92 6.41 3.32
CA ALA A 148 5.63 6.03 3.89
C ALA A 148 5.55 4.51 4.01
N ILE A 149 5.49 3.98 5.23
CA ILE A 149 5.42 2.55 5.53
C ILE A 149 3.99 2.14 5.87
N ARG A 150 3.57 0.99 5.36
CA ARG A 150 2.29 0.33 5.64
C ARG A 150 2.52 -1.15 5.91
N PRO A 151 1.72 -1.80 6.76
CA PRO A 151 1.78 -3.25 6.89
C PRO A 151 1.24 -3.92 5.63
N ASN A 152 1.90 -4.99 5.18
CA ASN A 152 1.29 -5.95 4.26
C ASN A 152 0.44 -6.87 5.11
N LEU A 153 -0.88 -6.85 4.88
CA LEU A 153 -1.83 -7.67 5.62
C LEU A 153 -2.44 -8.70 4.71
N ASP A 154 -2.50 -9.92 5.23
CA ASP A 154 -3.35 -10.94 4.69
C ASP A 154 -4.66 -10.94 5.50
N HIS A 155 -5.78 -11.03 4.81
CA HIS A 155 -7.10 -10.98 5.44
C HIS A 155 -7.91 -12.22 5.05
N MET A 156 -8.50 -12.88 6.03
CA MET A 156 -9.60 -13.81 5.79
C MET A 156 -10.93 -13.03 5.73
N GLY A 157 -11.43 -12.73 4.53
CA GLY A 157 -12.80 -12.21 4.33
C GLY A 157 -12.94 -10.70 4.07
N ALA A 158 -14.08 -10.12 4.43
CA ALA A 158 -14.57 -8.82 3.95
C ALA A 158 -13.88 -7.57 4.56
N MET A 159 -12.97 -7.72 5.53
CA MET A 159 -12.29 -6.60 6.21
C MET A 159 -11.20 -5.89 5.40
N ARG A 160 -11.05 -6.20 4.10
CA ARG A 160 -10.00 -5.67 3.22
C ARG A 160 -9.96 -4.13 3.09
N ARG A 161 -11.03 -3.42 3.44
CA ARG A 161 -11.22 -2.00 3.12
C ARG A 161 -10.73 -1.02 4.19
N ILE A 162 -10.75 -1.40 5.48
CA ILE A 162 -10.51 -0.48 6.61
C ILE A 162 -9.00 -0.26 6.84
N VAL A 163 -8.16 -1.20 6.41
CA VAL A 163 -6.78 -1.29 6.89
C VAL A 163 -5.74 -0.67 5.93
N THR A 164 -6.20 -0.14 4.78
CA THR A 164 -5.28 0.27 3.69
C THR A 164 -4.88 1.74 3.71
N SER A 165 -5.52 2.60 4.52
CA SER A 165 -5.25 4.04 4.55
C SER A 165 -4.25 4.49 5.61
N ASP A 166 -4.02 3.70 6.66
CA ASP A 166 -3.05 4.06 7.70
C ASP A 166 -1.61 3.83 7.20
N CYS A 167 -0.73 4.78 7.51
CA CYS A 167 0.68 4.72 7.17
C CYS A 167 1.52 5.40 8.25
N PHE A 168 2.76 4.96 8.41
CA PHE A 168 3.74 5.58 9.30
C PHE A 168 4.84 6.21 8.45
N PHE A 169 5.23 7.44 8.72
CA PHE A 169 6.34 8.07 8.01
C PHE A 169 7.65 7.83 8.73
N GLU A 170 8.66 7.39 7.99
CA GLU A 170 10.02 7.22 8.48
C GLU A 170 10.95 8.14 7.69
N THR A 171 11.83 8.84 8.41
CA THR A 171 12.88 9.68 7.83
C THR A 171 14.22 9.01 8.03
N TYR A 172 14.96 8.89 6.95
CA TYR A 172 16.31 8.34 6.89
C TYR A 172 17.29 9.37 6.37
N PHE A 173 18.57 9.22 6.71
CA PHE A 173 19.67 9.94 6.11
C PHE A 173 20.53 8.97 5.31
N PHE A 174 20.79 9.30 4.04
CA PHE A 174 21.62 8.55 3.13
C PHE A 174 22.86 9.38 2.76
N ASP A 175 24.07 8.88 3.02
CA ASP A 175 25.34 9.59 2.77
C ASP A 175 25.99 9.23 1.42
N GLY A 176 25.31 8.42 0.61
CA GLY A 176 25.85 7.85 -0.64
C GLY A 176 26.26 6.38 -0.53
N GLN A 177 26.49 5.88 0.69
CA GLN A 177 26.89 4.49 0.94
C GLN A 177 26.04 3.82 2.01
N ASN A 178 25.74 4.53 3.09
CA ASN A 178 25.04 4.06 4.26
C ASN A 178 23.70 4.77 4.42
N ILE A 179 22.74 4.06 5.01
CA ILE A 179 21.46 4.62 5.40
C ILE A 179 21.26 4.47 6.90
N ARG A 180 20.84 5.55 7.56
CA ARG A 180 20.55 5.55 9.00
C ARG A 180 19.16 6.10 9.26
N TYR A 181 18.47 5.48 10.22
CA TYR A 181 17.20 5.99 10.72
C TYR A 181 17.41 7.31 11.48
N VAL A 182 16.53 8.28 11.24
CA VAL A 182 16.61 9.61 11.88
C VAL A 182 15.40 9.82 12.79
N ALA A 183 14.20 9.63 12.26
CA ALA A 183 12.95 9.89 12.98
C ALA A 183 11.78 9.12 12.34
N GLY A 184 10.68 9.04 13.07
CA GLY A 184 9.42 8.51 12.57
C GLY A 184 8.26 9.30 13.15
N GLU A 185 7.22 9.47 12.36
CA GLU A 185 6.05 10.24 12.73
C GLU A 185 4.79 9.60 12.18
N SER A 186 3.74 9.62 13.00
CA SER A 186 2.40 9.31 12.54
C SER A 186 1.89 10.48 11.68
N PRO A 187 1.17 10.21 10.58
CA PRO A 187 0.47 11.27 9.85
C PRO A 187 -0.44 12.02 10.81
N PRO A 188 -0.60 13.35 10.64
CA PRO A 188 -1.62 14.08 11.38
C PRO A 188 -2.96 13.40 11.10
N SER A 189 -3.55 12.80 12.14
CA SER A 189 -4.72 11.94 12.04
C SER A 189 -5.82 12.66 11.25
N SER A 190 -6.16 12.14 10.06
CA SER A 190 -7.49 12.30 9.49
C SER A 190 -8.47 11.24 10.02
N ALA A 191 -8.00 10.33 10.88
CA ALA A 191 -8.63 9.03 11.16
C ALA A 191 -8.97 8.75 12.64
N GLN A 192 -8.94 9.75 13.55
CA GLN A 192 -9.73 9.65 14.79
C GLN A 192 -11.25 9.53 14.51
N ALA A 193 -11.69 9.79 13.28
CA ALA A 193 -13.10 9.73 12.87
C ALA A 193 -13.68 8.31 12.67
N LEU A 194 -12.90 7.22 12.82
CA LEU A 194 -13.35 5.85 12.47
C LEU A 194 -13.09 4.78 13.56
N MET A 195 -12.64 5.16 14.76
CA MET A 195 -12.48 4.25 15.90
C MET A 195 -13.46 4.51 17.05
N MET A 196 -14.51 5.31 16.82
CA MET A 196 -15.66 5.40 17.71
C MET A 196 -16.86 4.80 17.00
N ASP A 197 -17.02 3.48 17.12
CA ASP A 197 -18.28 2.73 17.06
C ASP A 197 -18.03 1.29 17.58
#